data_AF-A0A521ALW2-F1
#
_entry.id   AF-A0A521ALW2-F1
#
_cell.length_a   1.000
_cell.length_b   1.000
_cell.length_c   1.000
_cell.angle_alpha   90.00
_cell.angle_beta   90.00
_cell.angle_gamma   90.00
#
_symmetry.space_group_name_H-M   'P 1'
#
loop_
_entity.id
_entity.type
_entity.pdbx_description
1 polymer ?
#
loop_
_entity_poly.entity_id
_entity_poly.type
_entity_poly.pdbx_seq_one_letter_code
_entity_poly.pdbx_strand_id
1 'polypeptide(L)'
;MFANFNDDIWDEHQWEAHLNEIAKQNTQLRKFIAPDASDSTPRWLILLRENRDEREAVDAFIEEELKYEDPYFEDDEEELDDDYDDFLWEEWEEEEFLFDEEDDFDEGEEWKELSDEFTLSSHGSIEMLDIYNDSRELAVGILQWIEYRNPKFLKGHCTDFVGNVLKVGAKIAGGYAFGFEREFLGGNIAYTKQALYCANDALTILQRDLKGTSLITKKQYLAFHEQLFELRNDIGIYIQELRHRFYHDI
;
A
#
# COMPACT_ATOMS: atom_id res chain seq x y z
N MET A 1 21.67 -25.31 21.32
CA MET A 1 20.41 -25.60 20.60
C MET A 1 19.38 -24.72 21.28
N PHE A 2 19.32 -23.44 20.88
CA PHE A 2 18.42 -22.45 21.46
C PHE A 2 17.20 -22.38 20.56
N ALA A 3 16.04 -22.73 21.10
CA ALA A 3 14.76 -22.70 20.43
C ALA A 3 13.96 -21.49 20.93
N ASN A 4 13.59 -20.64 19.97
CA ASN A 4 12.47 -19.70 19.88
C ASN A 4 12.11 -18.84 21.10
N PHE A 5 12.55 -17.59 21.07
CA PHE A 5 11.97 -16.45 21.80
C PHE A 5 11.33 -15.45 20.82
N ASN A 6 10.63 -15.92 19.77
CA ASN A 6 10.07 -15.03 18.76
C ASN A 6 8.75 -15.56 18.17
N ASP A 7 7.85 -16.09 19.01
CA ASP A 7 6.55 -16.60 18.56
C ASP A 7 5.47 -15.49 18.44
N ASP A 8 5.71 -14.26 18.92
CA ASP A 8 4.71 -13.17 18.89
C ASP A 8 4.88 -12.15 17.73
N ILE A 9 6.07 -11.97 17.16
CA ILE A 9 6.26 -11.05 16.02
C ILE A 9 5.96 -11.78 14.72
N TRP A 10 4.89 -11.37 14.03
CA TRP A 10 4.51 -11.95 12.75
C TRP A 10 5.38 -11.45 11.61
N ASP A 11 5.91 -12.39 10.82
CA ASP A 11 6.62 -12.07 9.58
C ASP A 11 5.67 -11.64 8.45
N GLU A 12 6.23 -11.17 7.33
CA GLU A 12 5.45 -10.73 6.17
C GLU A 12 4.53 -11.82 5.58
N HIS A 13 4.85 -13.10 5.75
CA HIS A 13 4.07 -14.21 5.20
C HIS A 13 2.87 -14.53 6.08
N GLN A 14 3.04 -14.46 7.40
CA GLN A 14 1.95 -14.57 8.37
C GLN A 14 0.95 -13.43 8.19
N TRP A 15 1.43 -12.19 8.07
CA TRP A 15 0.59 -11.03 7.75
C TRP A 15 -0.11 -11.17 6.39
N GLU A 16 0.60 -11.57 5.34
CA GLU A 16 0.01 -11.78 4.02
C GLU A 16 -1.08 -12.87 4.06
N ALA A 17 -0.87 -13.96 4.78
CA ALA A 17 -1.88 -15.02 4.94
C ALA A 17 -3.12 -14.49 5.66
N HIS A 18 -2.94 -13.77 6.76
CA HIS A 18 -4.02 -13.19 7.55
C HIS A 18 -4.85 -12.17 6.76
N LEU A 19 -4.19 -11.22 6.09
CA LEU A 19 -4.86 -10.21 5.25
C LEU A 19 -5.62 -10.86 4.08
N ASN A 20 -5.08 -11.92 3.50
CA ASN A 20 -5.78 -12.67 2.46
C ASN A 20 -7.04 -13.40 2.98
N GLU A 21 -7.04 -13.83 4.24
CA GLU A 21 -8.23 -14.40 4.88
C GLU A 21 -9.29 -13.34 5.15
N ILE A 22 -8.91 -12.19 5.72
CA ILE A 22 -9.81 -11.03 5.91
C ILE A 22 -10.41 -10.60 4.57
N ALA A 23 -9.58 -10.42 3.53
CA ALA A 23 -10.05 -9.99 2.21
C ALA A 23 -11.06 -10.98 1.60
N LYS A 24 -10.88 -12.29 1.82
CA LYS A 24 -11.84 -13.31 1.39
C LYS A 24 -13.15 -13.19 2.16
N GLN A 25 -13.11 -12.98 3.47
CA GLN A 25 -14.29 -12.77 4.30
C GLN A 25 -15.04 -11.50 3.89
N ASN A 26 -14.34 -10.39 3.70
CA ASN A 26 -14.91 -9.13 3.22
C ASN A 26 -15.55 -9.27 1.83
N THR A 27 -14.92 -10.03 0.92
CA THR A 27 -15.50 -10.32 -0.39
C THR A 27 -16.80 -11.14 -0.28
N GLN A 28 -16.87 -12.07 0.67
CA GLN A 28 -18.09 -12.84 0.93
C GLN A 28 -19.17 -11.94 1.53
N LEU A 29 -18.84 -11.12 2.53
CA LEU A 29 -19.76 -10.16 3.15
C LEU A 29 -20.32 -9.17 2.12
N ARG A 30 -19.47 -8.61 1.23
CA ARG A 30 -19.91 -7.74 0.12
C ARG A 30 -20.93 -8.42 -0.80
N LYS A 31 -20.77 -9.72 -1.09
CA LYS A 31 -21.73 -10.49 -1.90
C LYS A 31 -23.07 -10.73 -1.18
N PHE A 32 -23.07 -10.77 0.16
CA PHE A 32 -24.29 -10.95 0.96
C PHE A 32 -25.05 -9.64 1.21
N ILE A 33 -24.33 -8.52 1.42
CA ILE A 33 -24.92 -7.20 1.73
C ILE A 33 -25.45 -6.52 0.46
N ALA A 34 -24.79 -6.71 -0.69
CA ALA A 34 -25.20 -6.14 -1.97
C ALA A 34 -25.38 -7.23 -3.06
N PRO A 35 -26.43 -8.07 -2.98
CA PRO A 35 -26.75 -9.03 -4.04
C PRO A 35 -27.13 -8.36 -5.38
N ASP A 36 -27.43 -7.06 -5.37
CA ASP A 36 -27.86 -6.24 -6.52
C ASP A 36 -26.75 -5.39 -7.15
N ALA A 37 -25.48 -5.84 -7.14
CA ALA A 37 -24.40 -5.25 -7.95
C ALA A 37 -24.57 -5.52 -9.47
N SER A 38 -25.79 -5.28 -9.98
CA SER A 38 -26.12 -5.14 -11.40
C SER A 38 -25.73 -3.78 -11.95
N ASP A 39 -25.28 -2.84 -11.10
CA ASP A 39 -24.70 -1.59 -11.55
C ASP A 39 -23.25 -1.84 -11.99
N SER A 40 -23.07 -2.10 -13.29
CA SER A 40 -21.79 -2.42 -13.96
C SER A 40 -20.73 -1.28 -13.89
N THR A 41 -20.92 -0.31 -13.01
CA THR A 41 -20.14 0.92 -12.92
C THR A 41 -19.13 0.79 -11.77
N PRO A 42 -17.81 0.84 -12.04
CA PRO A 42 -16.80 0.73 -11.00
C PRO A 42 -16.83 1.94 -10.05
N ARG A 43 -16.54 1.73 -8.75
CA ARG A 43 -16.61 2.80 -7.71
C ARG A 43 -15.73 4.00 -8.05
N TRP A 44 -14.51 3.79 -8.54
CA TRP A 44 -13.62 4.87 -8.95
C TRP A 44 -14.22 5.79 -10.03
N LEU A 45 -15.09 5.27 -10.89
CA LEU A 45 -15.76 6.07 -11.92
C LEU A 45 -16.89 6.93 -11.34
N ILE A 46 -17.47 6.50 -10.21
CA ILE A 46 -18.42 7.30 -9.45
C ILE A 46 -17.67 8.44 -8.75
N LEU A 47 -16.56 8.12 -8.07
CA LEU A 47 -15.71 9.13 -7.42
C LEU A 47 -15.17 10.18 -8.40
N LEU A 48 -14.76 9.77 -9.60
CA LEU A 48 -14.34 10.69 -10.65
C LEU A 48 -15.43 11.69 -11.06
N ARG A 49 -16.71 11.34 -10.90
CA ARG A 49 -17.85 12.22 -11.22
C ARG A 49 -18.33 13.06 -10.04
N GLU A 50 -18.10 12.58 -8.83
CA GLU A 50 -18.51 13.25 -7.59
C GLU A 50 -17.52 14.36 -7.21
N ASN A 51 -16.23 14.16 -7.49
CA ASN A 51 -15.16 15.09 -7.14
C ASN A 51 -14.91 16.16 -8.21
N ARG A 52 -14.26 17.25 -7.82
CA ARG A 52 -14.01 18.40 -8.70
C ARG A 52 -12.90 18.15 -9.70
N ASP A 53 -11.86 17.44 -9.29
CA ASP A 53 -10.71 17.09 -10.11
C ASP A 53 -10.25 15.66 -9.88
N GLU A 54 -9.39 15.16 -10.76
CA GLU A 54 -8.93 13.77 -10.71
C GLU A 54 -8.03 13.51 -9.51
N ARG A 55 -7.38 14.53 -8.95
CA ARG A 55 -6.55 14.39 -7.76
C ARG A 55 -7.41 14.14 -6.52
N GLU A 56 -8.45 14.94 -6.33
CA GLU A 56 -9.44 14.74 -5.28
C GLU A 56 -10.13 13.38 -5.42
N ALA A 57 -10.40 12.93 -6.65
CA ALA A 57 -10.94 11.58 -6.89
C ALA A 57 -9.98 10.44 -6.51
N VAL A 58 -8.67 10.62 -6.73
CA VAL A 58 -7.63 9.65 -6.29
C VAL A 58 -7.56 9.63 -4.76
N ASP A 59 -7.51 10.79 -4.13
CA ASP A 59 -7.40 10.89 -2.67
C ASP A 59 -8.63 10.29 -1.98
N ALA A 60 -9.83 10.61 -2.47
CA ALA A 60 -11.07 9.99 -1.99
C ALA A 60 -11.09 8.47 -2.19
N PHE A 61 -10.54 7.97 -3.30
CA PHE A 61 -10.44 6.53 -3.53
C PHE A 61 -9.50 5.86 -2.53
N ILE A 62 -8.34 6.46 -2.25
CA ILE A 62 -7.38 5.96 -1.26
C ILE A 62 -8.04 5.92 0.12
N GLU A 63 -8.69 7.01 0.54
CA GLU A 63 -9.40 7.06 1.82
C GLU A 63 -10.52 6.01 1.93
N GLU A 64 -11.32 5.80 0.88
CA GLU A 64 -12.36 4.77 0.88
C GLU A 64 -11.76 3.36 0.99
N GLU A 65 -10.71 3.04 0.22
CA GLU A 65 -10.09 1.72 0.30
C GLU A 65 -9.44 1.47 1.67
N LEU A 66 -8.84 2.48 2.29
CA LEU A 66 -8.30 2.37 3.64
C LEU A 66 -9.40 1.98 4.64
N LYS A 67 -10.55 2.66 4.63
CA LYS A 67 -11.70 2.33 5.51
C LYS A 67 -12.23 0.91 5.36
N TYR A 68 -12.08 0.30 4.18
CA TYR A 68 -12.54 -1.08 3.95
C TYR A 68 -11.51 -2.15 4.28
N GLU A 69 -10.25 -1.76 4.32
CA GLU A 69 -9.10 -2.62 4.62
C GLU A 69 -8.73 -2.58 6.10
N ASP A 70 -9.61 -1.96 6.86
CA ASP A 70 -9.45 -1.57 8.24
C ASP A 70 -10.41 -2.33 9.17
N PRO A 71 -10.03 -3.54 9.61
CA PRO A 71 -10.55 -4.14 10.83
C PRO A 71 -9.70 -3.78 12.07
N TYR A 72 -8.71 -2.89 11.93
CA TYR A 72 -7.66 -2.63 12.95
C TYR A 72 -7.67 -1.20 13.52
N PHE A 73 -8.43 -0.31 12.91
CA PHE A 73 -8.69 1.08 13.23
C PHE A 73 -10.21 1.39 13.27
N GLU A 74 -11.10 0.39 13.12
CA GLU A 74 -12.47 0.44 13.64
C GLU A 74 -12.42 0.29 15.17
N ASP A 75 -12.24 1.41 15.89
CA ASP A 75 -12.87 1.76 17.19
C ASP A 75 -12.11 2.92 17.87
N ASP A 76 -12.20 4.15 17.35
CA ASP A 76 -11.79 5.38 18.08
C ASP A 76 -12.69 6.60 17.74
N GLU A 77 -13.96 6.34 17.42
CA GLU A 77 -15.02 7.36 17.48
C GLU A 77 -16.14 6.98 18.47
N GLU A 78 -15.86 6.12 19.45
CA GLU A 78 -16.63 6.11 20.70
C GLU A 78 -15.96 7.05 21.70
N GLU A 79 -16.76 7.94 22.29
CA GLU A 79 -16.37 8.92 23.28
C GLU A 79 -15.35 8.32 24.28
N LEU A 80 -14.17 8.93 24.42
CA LEU A 80 -13.21 8.64 25.48
C LEU A 80 -13.96 8.71 26.84
N ASP A 81 -14.39 7.55 27.35
CA ASP A 81 -14.74 7.38 28.75
C ASP A 81 -13.42 7.20 29.50
N ASP A 82 -13.09 8.19 30.31
CA ASP A 82 -11.86 8.36 31.09
C ASP A 82 -11.66 7.22 32.12
N ASP A 83 -11.34 5.98 31.72
CA ASP A 83 -11.08 4.88 32.66
C ASP A 83 -10.10 3.78 32.16
N TYR A 84 -9.11 4.12 31.34
CA TYR A 84 -7.97 3.24 31.03
C TYR A 84 -6.63 3.84 31.51
N ASP A 85 -6.46 3.88 32.83
CA ASP A 85 -5.21 4.28 33.50
C ASP A 85 -4.59 3.12 34.31
N ASP A 86 -4.79 1.85 33.90
CA ASP A 86 -4.34 0.69 34.70
C ASP A 86 -3.85 -0.53 33.89
N PHE A 87 -3.32 -0.32 32.67
CA PHE A 87 -2.66 -1.39 31.89
C PHE A 87 -1.28 -0.99 31.38
N LEU A 88 -0.62 -0.07 32.06
CA LEU A 88 0.75 0.33 31.80
C LEU A 88 1.50 0.30 33.14
N TRP A 89 2.56 -0.53 33.19
CA TRP A 89 3.62 -0.56 34.21
C TRP A 89 3.36 -1.37 35.50
N GLU A 90 3.83 -2.63 35.54
CA GLU A 90 4.36 -3.18 36.80
C GLU A 90 5.52 -4.16 36.57
N GLU A 91 6.73 -3.67 36.93
CA GLU A 91 8.05 -4.36 36.99
C GLU A 91 8.53 -4.93 35.64
N TRP A 92 9.80 -4.97 35.26
CA TRP A 92 10.93 -5.59 35.94
C TRP A 92 12.22 -4.80 35.70
N GLU A 93 13.03 -4.79 36.76
CA GLU A 93 14.24 -4.03 36.99
C GLU A 93 15.41 -4.35 36.03
N GLU A 94 16.32 -3.36 35.94
CA GLU A 94 17.58 -3.31 35.23
C GLU A 94 18.46 -4.57 35.36
N GLU A 95 19.09 -5.00 34.25
CA GLU A 95 20.47 -5.50 34.34
C GLU A 95 21.27 -5.23 33.05
N GLU A 96 22.37 -4.52 33.25
CA GLU A 96 23.37 -4.04 32.30
C GLU A 96 24.27 -5.19 31.82
N PHE A 97 24.42 -5.40 30.49
CA PHE A 97 25.50 -6.24 29.95
C PHE A 97 26.09 -5.66 28.65
N LEU A 98 27.32 -5.16 28.79
CA LEU A 98 28.28 -4.80 27.73
C LEU A 98 28.97 -6.05 27.17
N PHE A 99 29.23 -6.10 25.85
CA PHE A 99 30.43 -6.62 25.13
C PHE A 99 30.03 -6.74 23.63
N ASP A 100 30.44 -5.85 22.71
CA ASP A 100 31.75 -5.55 22.09
C ASP A 100 32.00 -6.33 20.77
N GLU A 101 32.22 -5.54 19.69
CA GLU A 101 32.99 -5.72 18.43
C GLU A 101 33.01 -7.11 17.74
N GLU A 102 32.94 -7.30 16.41
CA GLU A 102 33.29 -6.55 15.20
C GLU A 102 32.82 -7.45 14.02
N ASP A 103 32.52 -6.91 12.84
CA ASP A 103 33.25 -7.15 11.57
C ASP A 103 32.41 -6.76 10.31
N ASP A 104 32.76 -5.59 9.78
CA ASP A 104 32.75 -5.08 8.41
C ASP A 104 31.88 -5.74 7.31
N PHE A 105 30.94 -4.96 6.74
CA PHE A 105 30.89 -4.71 5.28
C PHE A 105 29.94 -3.54 4.89
N ASP A 106 30.34 -2.28 5.01
CA ASP A 106 29.60 -1.17 4.37
C ASP A 106 30.55 -0.11 3.77
N GLU A 107 30.97 -0.35 2.53
CA GLU A 107 31.45 0.72 1.64
C GLU A 107 30.49 0.81 0.44
N GLY A 108 29.54 1.74 0.51
CA GLY A 108 28.59 2.03 -0.58
C GLY A 108 27.27 2.69 -0.17
N GLU A 109 26.97 2.79 1.13
CA GLU A 109 25.65 3.22 1.63
C GLU A 109 25.53 4.71 1.95
N GLU A 110 26.60 5.50 1.78
CA GLU A 110 26.64 6.95 2.11
C GLU A 110 25.58 7.81 1.39
N TRP A 111 24.92 7.27 0.34
CA TRP A 111 23.86 7.98 -0.38
C TRP A 111 22.49 7.86 0.28
N LYS A 112 22.30 6.95 1.26
CA LYS A 112 21.03 6.68 1.97
C LYS A 112 20.86 7.51 3.27
N GLU A 113 21.96 8.02 3.83
CA GLU A 113 22.00 8.50 5.22
C GLU A 113 21.35 9.86 5.48
N LEU A 114 20.94 10.62 4.45
CA LEU A 114 20.58 12.03 4.64
C LEU A 114 19.07 12.36 4.47
N SER A 115 18.24 11.42 3.99
CA SER A 115 16.78 11.64 3.81
C SER A 115 15.89 10.53 4.38
N ASP A 116 16.38 9.30 4.45
CA ASP A 116 15.52 8.12 4.63
C ASP A 116 15.12 7.91 6.10
N GLU A 117 15.91 8.42 7.04
CA GLU A 117 15.64 8.27 8.47
C GLU A 117 14.38 9.03 8.93
N PHE A 118 14.02 10.15 8.26
CA PHE A 118 12.83 10.92 8.59
C PHE A 118 11.55 10.36 7.96
N THR A 119 11.62 9.94 6.68
CA THR A 119 10.48 9.40 5.92
C THR A 119 10.03 8.04 6.45
N LEU A 120 10.98 7.26 6.98
CA LEU A 120 10.76 5.96 7.58
C LEU A 120 10.60 6.03 9.11
N SER A 121 10.49 7.23 9.69
CA SER A 121 10.16 7.37 11.12
C SER A 121 8.65 7.32 11.34
N SER A 122 8.21 6.89 12.53
CA SER A 122 6.81 6.98 12.97
C SER A 122 6.26 8.42 13.02
N HIS A 123 7.12 9.42 12.81
CA HIS A 123 6.80 10.84 12.84
C HIS A 123 6.89 11.50 11.44
N GLY A 124 7.21 10.71 10.40
CA GLY A 124 7.24 11.14 9.01
C GLY A 124 5.83 11.39 8.46
N SER A 125 5.74 12.18 7.39
CA SER A 125 4.53 12.27 6.58
C SER A 125 4.65 11.32 5.39
N ILE A 126 3.57 10.59 5.08
CA ILE A 126 3.47 9.77 3.86
C ILE A 126 3.72 10.58 2.58
N GLU A 127 3.46 11.89 2.62
CA GLU A 127 3.73 12.80 1.50
C GLU A 127 5.22 12.96 1.18
N MET A 128 6.11 12.47 2.05
CA MET A 128 7.56 12.43 1.78
C MET A 128 7.99 11.10 1.14
N LEU A 129 7.10 10.12 1.00
CA LEU A 129 7.39 8.85 0.37
C LEU A 129 7.23 8.95 -1.15
N ASP A 130 8.34 8.91 -1.89
CA ASP A 130 8.35 9.11 -3.35
C ASP A 130 7.44 8.11 -4.07
N ILE A 131 7.50 6.82 -3.71
CA ILE A 131 6.64 5.80 -4.33
C ILE A 131 5.14 6.07 -4.12
N TYR A 132 4.76 6.75 -3.03
CA TYR A 132 3.37 7.14 -2.79
C TYR A 132 2.97 8.28 -3.72
N ASN A 133 3.80 9.33 -3.80
CA ASN A 133 3.57 10.47 -4.68
C ASN A 133 3.53 10.05 -6.15
N ASP A 134 4.48 9.23 -6.59
CA ASP A 134 4.52 8.72 -7.97
C ASP A 134 3.31 7.87 -8.32
N SER A 135 2.83 7.06 -7.36
CA SER A 135 1.59 6.30 -7.55
C SER A 135 0.36 7.20 -7.72
N ARG A 136 0.28 8.30 -6.94
CA ARG A 136 -0.80 9.29 -7.03
C ARG A 136 -0.77 10.05 -8.36
N GLU A 137 0.40 10.54 -8.76
CA GLU A 137 0.56 11.26 -10.03
C GLU A 137 0.21 10.37 -11.23
N LEU A 138 0.65 9.10 -11.22
CA LEU A 138 0.31 8.14 -12.26
C LEU A 138 -1.22 7.89 -12.30
N ALA A 139 -1.85 7.71 -11.14
CA ALA A 139 -3.29 7.51 -11.06
C ALA A 139 -4.08 8.72 -11.61
N VAL A 140 -3.67 9.95 -11.26
CA VAL A 140 -4.24 11.18 -11.81
C VAL A 140 -4.12 11.22 -13.33
N GLY A 141 -2.93 10.93 -13.87
CA GLY A 141 -2.70 10.90 -15.33
C GLY A 141 -3.58 9.87 -16.06
N ILE A 142 -3.86 8.74 -15.43
CA ILE A 142 -4.75 7.70 -15.97
C ILE A 142 -6.21 8.10 -15.88
N LEU A 143 -6.66 8.72 -14.79
CA LEU A 143 -8.02 9.23 -14.65
C LEU A 143 -8.30 10.35 -15.66
N GLN A 144 -7.35 11.26 -15.86
CA GLN A 144 -7.43 12.26 -16.93
C GLN A 144 -7.59 11.59 -18.28
N TRP A 145 -6.76 10.58 -18.58
CA TRP A 145 -6.85 9.84 -19.84
C TRP A 145 -8.22 9.19 -20.06
N ILE A 146 -8.84 8.65 -19.01
CA ILE A 146 -10.13 7.97 -19.14
C ILE A 146 -11.30 8.93 -19.23
N GLU A 147 -11.22 10.10 -18.60
CA GLU A 147 -12.27 11.13 -18.64
C GLU A 147 -12.48 11.65 -20.09
N TYR A 148 -11.40 11.82 -20.84
CA TYR A 148 -11.47 12.21 -22.26
C TYR A 148 -12.00 11.10 -23.19
N ARG A 149 -12.31 9.90 -22.68
CA ARG A 149 -12.83 8.76 -23.46
C ARG A 149 -14.30 8.52 -23.17
N ASN A 150 -15.05 8.17 -24.22
CA ASN A 150 -16.49 7.89 -24.07
C ASN A 150 -16.71 6.66 -23.17
N PRO A 151 -17.53 6.75 -22.10
CA PRO A 151 -17.78 5.65 -21.17
C PRO A 151 -18.26 4.35 -21.81
N LYS A 152 -18.83 4.41 -23.03
CA LYS A 152 -19.25 3.23 -23.80
C LYS A 152 -18.09 2.32 -24.24
N PHE A 153 -16.85 2.79 -24.14
CA PHE A 153 -15.65 2.01 -24.47
C PHE A 153 -14.92 1.44 -23.25
N LEU A 154 -15.42 1.69 -22.04
CA LEU A 154 -14.97 1.05 -20.80
C LEU A 154 -15.37 -0.43 -20.82
N LYS A 155 -14.52 -1.26 -21.42
CA LYS A 155 -14.59 -2.72 -21.29
C LYS A 155 -13.94 -3.14 -19.97
N GLY A 156 -14.27 -4.34 -19.47
CA GLY A 156 -13.76 -4.90 -18.21
C GLY A 156 -12.26 -4.69 -18.01
N HIS A 157 -11.42 -5.06 -18.97
CA HIS A 157 -9.96 -4.90 -18.86
C HIS A 157 -9.50 -3.45 -18.66
N CYS A 158 -10.18 -2.46 -19.25
CA CYS A 158 -9.83 -1.05 -19.04
C CYS A 158 -10.21 -0.61 -17.62
N THR A 159 -11.36 -1.08 -17.13
CA THR A 159 -11.80 -0.85 -15.76
C THR A 159 -10.86 -1.51 -14.74
N ASP A 160 -10.43 -2.73 -15.01
CA ASP A 160 -9.49 -3.48 -14.17
C ASP A 160 -8.10 -2.81 -14.15
N PHE A 161 -7.65 -2.29 -15.31
CA PHE A 161 -6.41 -1.53 -15.40
C PHE A 161 -6.44 -0.28 -14.50
N VAL A 162 -7.46 0.56 -14.65
CA VAL A 162 -7.61 1.78 -13.84
C VAL A 162 -7.74 1.44 -12.36
N GLY A 163 -8.54 0.44 -12.02
CA GLY A 163 -8.71 -0.02 -10.64
C GLY A 163 -7.40 -0.52 -10.03
N ASN A 164 -6.60 -1.29 -10.76
CA ASN A 164 -5.31 -1.77 -10.26
C ASN A 164 -4.32 -0.63 -10.06
N VAL A 165 -4.28 0.38 -10.92
CA VAL A 165 -3.36 1.52 -10.71
C VAL A 165 -3.77 2.35 -9.50
N LEU A 166 -5.06 2.63 -9.32
CA LEU A 166 -5.56 3.36 -8.15
C LEU A 166 -5.24 2.63 -6.84
N LYS A 167 -5.33 1.31 -6.84
CA LYS A 167 -5.01 0.48 -5.67
C LYS A 167 -3.55 0.55 -5.26
N VAL A 168 -2.61 0.85 -6.17
CA VAL A 168 -1.19 0.95 -5.80
C VAL A 168 -0.99 1.96 -4.68
N GLY A 169 -1.52 3.18 -4.83
CA GLY A 169 -1.42 4.23 -3.82
C GLY A 169 -2.15 3.88 -2.53
N ALA A 170 -3.34 3.28 -2.63
CA ALA A 170 -4.10 2.83 -1.45
C ALA A 170 -3.34 1.79 -0.63
N LYS A 171 -2.68 0.83 -1.30
CA LYS A 171 -1.90 -0.22 -0.64
C LYS A 171 -0.60 0.30 -0.03
N ILE A 172 0.07 1.25 -0.67
CA ILE A 172 1.22 1.93 -0.07
C ILE A 172 0.79 2.70 1.18
N ALA A 173 -0.33 3.43 1.12
CA ALA A 173 -0.87 4.14 2.27
C ALA A 173 -1.29 3.20 3.40
N GLY A 174 -1.90 2.07 3.09
CA GLY A 174 -2.25 1.05 4.07
C GLY A 174 -1.00 0.49 4.77
N GLY A 175 0.06 0.20 4.00
CA GLY A 175 1.34 -0.24 4.58
C GLY A 175 1.97 0.82 5.48
N TYR A 176 1.98 2.07 5.02
CA TYR A 176 2.49 3.20 5.81
C TYR A 176 1.73 3.38 7.13
N ALA A 177 0.40 3.19 7.12
CA ALA A 177 -0.44 3.33 8.30
C ALA A 177 -0.17 2.27 9.40
N PHE A 178 0.38 1.10 9.05
CA PHE A 178 0.86 0.13 10.06
C PHE A 178 2.07 0.65 10.84
N GLY A 179 2.83 1.58 10.28
CA GLY A 179 4.05 2.10 10.91
C GLY A 179 5.29 1.25 10.64
N PHE A 180 6.34 1.55 11.41
CA PHE A 180 7.70 1.07 11.15
C PHE A 180 8.34 0.35 12.35
N GLU A 181 7.59 0.16 13.42
CA GLU A 181 8.02 -0.62 14.58
C GLU A 181 8.08 -2.10 14.21
N ARG A 182 9.03 -2.84 14.79
CA ARG A 182 9.32 -4.24 14.41
C ARG A 182 8.08 -5.13 14.41
N GLU A 183 7.17 -4.92 15.35
CA GLU A 183 5.95 -5.68 15.55
C GLU A 183 4.93 -5.50 14.42
N PHE A 184 4.89 -4.30 13.81
CA PHE A 184 3.95 -3.94 12.73
C PHE A 184 4.58 -3.92 11.35
N LEU A 185 5.92 -3.89 11.27
CA LEU A 185 6.67 -3.79 10.03
C LEU A 185 6.39 -4.97 9.07
N GLY A 186 6.08 -6.16 9.60
CA GLY A 186 5.60 -7.29 8.79
C GLY A 186 4.28 -6.99 8.05
N GLY A 187 3.36 -6.26 8.69
CA GLY A 187 2.11 -5.80 8.09
C GLY A 187 2.33 -4.72 7.02
N ASN A 188 3.22 -3.76 7.30
CA ASN A 188 3.64 -2.75 6.33
C ASN A 188 4.22 -3.39 5.04
N ILE A 189 5.13 -4.37 5.20
CA ILE A 189 5.69 -5.12 4.09
C ILE A 189 4.60 -5.88 3.32
N ALA A 190 3.65 -6.53 4.01
CA ALA A 190 2.58 -7.29 3.36
C ALA A 190 1.65 -6.38 2.51
N TYR A 191 1.28 -5.20 2.99
CA TYR A 191 0.50 -4.23 2.21
C TYR A 191 1.28 -3.68 1.03
N THR A 192 2.55 -3.35 1.23
CA THR A 192 3.42 -2.87 0.15
C THR A 192 3.60 -3.95 -0.94
N LYS A 193 3.65 -5.23 -0.57
CA LYS A 193 3.60 -6.36 -1.53
C LYS A 193 2.29 -6.41 -2.30
N GLN A 194 1.15 -6.08 -1.68
CA GLN A 194 -0.12 -5.95 -2.40
C GLN A 194 -0.10 -4.80 -3.43
N ALA A 195 0.54 -3.67 -3.10
CA ALA A 195 0.78 -2.59 -4.06
C ALA A 195 1.59 -3.10 -5.27
N LEU A 196 2.64 -3.88 -5.01
CA LEU A 196 3.45 -4.50 -6.05
C LEU A 196 2.63 -5.46 -6.93
N TYR A 197 1.76 -6.29 -6.36
CA TYR A 197 0.87 -7.16 -7.15
C TYR A 197 -0.06 -6.34 -8.06
N CYS A 198 -0.69 -5.29 -7.53
CA CYS A 198 -1.53 -4.38 -8.32
C CYS A 198 -0.77 -3.74 -9.49
N ALA A 199 0.46 -3.27 -9.26
CA ALA A 199 1.30 -2.69 -10.31
C ALA A 199 1.66 -3.72 -11.40
N ASN A 200 2.00 -4.96 -11.02
CA ASN A 200 2.29 -6.03 -11.98
C ASN A 200 1.05 -6.44 -12.79
N ASP A 201 -0.12 -6.50 -12.17
CA ASP A 201 -1.38 -6.81 -12.85
C ASP A 201 -1.77 -5.68 -13.82
N ALA A 202 -1.62 -4.42 -13.42
CA ALA A 202 -1.83 -3.27 -14.29
C ALA A 202 -0.87 -3.30 -15.50
N LEU A 203 0.42 -3.61 -15.31
CA LEU A 203 1.37 -3.79 -16.42
C LEU A 203 0.95 -4.92 -17.35
N THR A 204 0.50 -6.03 -16.80
CA THR A 204 0.03 -7.19 -17.57
C THR A 204 -1.17 -6.82 -18.44
N ILE A 205 -2.16 -6.12 -17.88
CA ILE A 205 -3.34 -5.66 -18.63
C ILE A 205 -2.93 -4.64 -19.70
N LEU A 206 -2.06 -3.69 -19.36
CA LEU A 206 -1.57 -2.69 -20.31
C LEU A 206 -0.89 -3.34 -21.52
N GLN A 207 -0.04 -4.35 -21.28
CA GLN A 207 0.71 -5.05 -22.33
C GLN A 207 -0.13 -6.03 -23.13
N ARG A 208 -1.01 -6.80 -22.48
CA ARG A 208 -1.78 -7.88 -23.10
C ARG A 208 -3.06 -7.36 -23.77
N ASP A 209 -3.79 -6.50 -23.08
CA ASP A 209 -5.18 -6.19 -23.42
C ASP A 209 -5.37 -4.79 -24.01
N LEU A 210 -4.53 -3.82 -23.61
CA LEU A 210 -4.65 -2.43 -24.09
C LEU A 210 -3.69 -2.10 -25.23
N LYS A 211 -2.53 -2.76 -25.30
CA LYS A 211 -1.53 -2.52 -26.34
C LYS A 211 -2.09 -2.72 -27.75
N GLY A 212 -1.98 -1.69 -28.58
CA GLY A 212 -2.44 -1.73 -29.98
C GLY A 212 -3.96 -1.63 -30.16
N THR A 213 -4.73 -1.43 -29.09
CA THR A 213 -6.15 -1.13 -29.18
C THR A 213 -6.38 0.32 -29.66
N SER A 214 -7.61 0.63 -30.08
CA SER A 214 -8.01 2.01 -30.40
C SER A 214 -8.21 2.91 -29.16
N LEU A 215 -8.18 2.33 -27.95
CA LEU A 215 -8.39 3.07 -26.70
C LEU A 215 -7.16 3.91 -26.34
N ILE A 216 -5.98 3.37 -26.58
CA ILE A 216 -4.70 3.95 -26.19
C ILE A 216 -3.83 4.22 -27.42
N THR A 217 -3.31 5.44 -27.52
CA THR A 217 -2.33 5.76 -28.57
C THR A 217 -0.98 5.14 -28.24
N LYS A 218 -0.12 4.92 -29.25
CA LYS A 218 1.24 4.42 -29.01
C LYS A 218 2.04 5.29 -28.02
N LYS A 219 1.87 6.62 -28.08
CA LYS A 219 2.52 7.56 -27.17
C LYS A 219 2.04 7.38 -25.73
N GLN A 220 0.72 7.29 -25.51
CA GLN A 220 0.13 7.05 -24.19
C GLN A 220 0.55 5.69 -23.63
N TYR A 221 0.53 4.64 -24.46
CA TYR A 221 0.97 3.31 -24.05
C TYR A 221 2.42 3.32 -23.55
N LEU A 222 3.32 3.97 -24.29
CA LEU A 222 4.73 4.04 -23.89
C LEU A 222 4.90 4.81 -22.58
N ALA A 223 4.24 5.96 -22.44
CA ALA A 223 4.32 6.77 -21.22
C ALA A 223 3.78 6.01 -19.98
N PHE A 224 2.60 5.40 -20.09
CA PHE A 224 2.05 4.62 -18.97
C PHE A 224 2.85 3.37 -18.68
N HIS A 225 3.43 2.73 -19.70
CA HIS A 225 4.27 1.55 -19.49
C HIS A 225 5.57 1.91 -18.79
N GLU A 226 6.22 3.01 -19.17
CA GLU A 226 7.43 3.53 -18.54
C GLU A 226 7.18 3.88 -17.07
N GLN A 227 6.22 4.76 -16.80
CA GLN A 227 5.90 5.21 -15.43
C GLN A 227 5.49 4.05 -14.51
N LEU A 228 4.63 3.15 -14.99
CA LEU A 228 4.19 2.01 -14.19
C LEU A 228 5.30 0.97 -13.99
N PHE A 229 6.23 0.85 -14.94
CA PHE A 229 7.37 -0.06 -14.82
C PHE A 229 8.40 0.47 -13.82
N GLU A 230 8.68 1.77 -13.84
CA GLU A 230 9.54 2.44 -12.85
C GLU A 230 8.94 2.31 -11.45
N LEU A 231 7.69 2.75 -11.25
CA LEU A 231 6.98 2.64 -9.98
C LEU A 231 6.97 1.20 -9.45
N ARG A 232 6.76 0.19 -10.30
CA ARG A 232 6.80 -1.22 -9.93
C ARG A 232 8.18 -1.65 -9.41
N ASN A 233 9.27 -1.13 -9.97
CA ASN A 233 10.61 -1.45 -9.53
C ASN A 233 10.93 -0.73 -8.22
N ASP A 234 10.53 0.52 -8.09
CA ASP A 234 10.78 1.33 -6.88
C ASP A 234 10.03 0.76 -5.68
N ILE A 235 8.78 0.31 -5.85
CA ILE A 235 8.06 -0.46 -4.83
C ILE A 235 8.82 -1.74 -4.46
N GLY A 236 9.43 -2.42 -5.44
CA GLY A 236 10.21 -3.63 -5.20
C GLY A 236 11.48 -3.39 -4.38
N ILE A 237 12.13 -2.25 -4.61
CA ILE A 237 13.30 -1.77 -3.84
C ILE A 237 12.86 -1.40 -2.42
N TYR A 238 11.79 -0.62 -2.28
CA TYR A 238 11.24 -0.22 -0.99
C TYR A 238 10.86 -1.43 -0.10
N ILE A 239 10.30 -2.50 -0.69
CA ILE A 239 10.07 -3.76 0.05
C ILE A 239 11.38 -4.36 0.58
N GLN A 240 12.47 -4.30 -0.18
CA GLN A 240 13.77 -4.80 0.32
C GLN A 240 14.31 -3.93 1.44
N GLU A 241 14.13 -2.61 1.38
CA GLU A 241 14.51 -1.69 2.46
C GLU A 241 13.72 -1.99 3.74
N LEU A 242 12.40 -2.16 3.65
CA LEU A 242 11.58 -2.55 4.80
C LEU A 242 12.00 -3.91 5.38
N ARG A 243 12.36 -4.88 4.53
CA ARG A 243 12.88 -6.18 4.99
C ARG A 243 14.23 -6.06 5.66
N HIS A 244 15.13 -5.26 5.09
CA HIS A 244 16.43 -4.99 5.69
C HIS A 244 16.22 -4.50 7.11
N ARG A 245 15.36 -3.50 7.28
CA ARG A 245 14.99 -2.95 8.57
C ARG A 245 14.39 -3.96 9.54
N PHE A 246 13.49 -4.81 9.06
CA PHE A 246 12.87 -5.86 9.90
C PHE A 246 13.89 -6.85 10.45
N TYR A 247 14.97 -7.13 9.72
CA TYR A 247 15.96 -8.13 10.09
C TYR A 247 17.26 -7.56 10.69
N HIS A 248 17.60 -6.28 10.45
CA HIS A 248 18.94 -5.74 10.75
C HIS A 248 18.95 -4.42 11.54
N ASP A 249 17.91 -3.58 11.46
CA ASP A 249 17.95 -2.23 12.02
C ASP A 249 17.25 -2.11 13.40
N ILE A 250 16.84 -3.25 13.99
CA ILE A 250 16.16 -3.32 15.31
C ILE A 250 16.62 -4.53 16.13
#